data_AF-A0A8A1LZU7-F1
#
_entry.id   AF-A0A8A1LZU7-F1
#
_cell.length_a   1.000
_cell.length_b   1.000
_cell.length_c   1.000
_cell.angle_alpha   90.00
_cell.angle_beta   90.00
_cell.angle_gamma   90.00
#
_symmetry.space_group_name_H-M   'P 1'
#
loop_
_entity.id
_entity.type
_entity.pdbx_description
1 polymer ?
#
loop_
_entity_poly.entity_id
_entity_poly.type
_entity_poly.pdbx_seq_one_letter_code
_entity_poly.pdbx_strand_id
1 'polypeptide(L)'
;MACIHIDSPELRAPRVNQPVYREDCTQCFDSIDDPSGLDVCLFCFNGGCTGDRNHSSIHHQRSGHPLVLNIRRTRKAVQRDEPPPKMSKLAITAEREEDRYDTTTRVSCHSCQVSDIEKSAGKLPAVVNGVLKAATFSRKEEVKAWEQEYKPCQHILSLVQDQSNQTTPKGILFAIQERLY
;
A
#
# COMPACT_ATOMS: atom_id res chain seq x y z
N MET A 1 -26.26 -18.95 -7.80
CA MET A 1 -25.66 -20.22 -7.32
C MET A 1 -24.46 -19.88 -6.46
N ALA A 2 -24.23 -20.63 -5.38
CA ALA A 2 -23.05 -20.42 -4.53
C ALA A 2 -21.78 -20.82 -5.30
N CYS A 3 -20.70 -20.02 -5.18
CA CYS A 3 -19.44 -20.26 -5.88
C CYS A 3 -18.57 -21.23 -5.09
N ILE A 4 -18.21 -22.38 -5.69
CA ILE A 4 -17.37 -23.41 -5.05
C ILE A 4 -15.93 -22.95 -4.81
N HIS A 5 -15.46 -21.93 -5.52
CA HIS A 5 -14.07 -21.47 -5.43
C HIS A 5 -13.77 -20.69 -4.14
N ILE A 6 -14.80 -20.28 -3.40
CA ILE A 6 -14.69 -19.56 -2.12
C ILE A 6 -13.99 -20.43 -1.07
N ASP A 7 -14.19 -21.74 -1.13
CA ASP A 7 -13.63 -22.70 -0.18
C ASP A 7 -12.28 -23.27 -0.64
N SER A 8 -11.68 -22.71 -1.69
CA SER A 8 -10.39 -23.16 -2.20
C SER A 8 -9.32 -23.20 -1.08
N PRO A 9 -8.53 -24.27 -0.98
CA PRO A 9 -7.47 -24.39 0.04
C PRO A 9 -6.31 -23.41 -0.18
N GLU A 10 -6.18 -22.87 -1.40
CA GLU A 10 -5.15 -21.91 -1.79
C GLU A 10 -5.54 -20.46 -1.45
N LEU A 11 -6.83 -20.19 -1.22
CA LEU A 11 -7.33 -18.87 -0.88
C LEU A 11 -6.86 -18.47 0.53
N ARG A 12 -5.94 -17.50 0.59
CA ARG A 12 -5.26 -17.05 1.82
C ARG A 12 -5.00 -15.55 1.77
N ALA A 13 -4.89 -14.91 2.94
CA ALA A 13 -4.55 -13.50 3.02
C ALA A 13 -3.10 -13.25 2.53
N PRO A 14 -2.82 -12.06 1.97
CA PRO A 14 -1.47 -11.69 1.56
C PRO A 14 -0.49 -11.73 2.74
N ARG A 15 0.73 -12.18 2.48
CA ARG A 15 1.82 -12.10 3.46
C ARG A 15 2.32 -10.65 3.57
N VAL A 16 2.95 -10.30 4.69
CA VAL A 16 3.48 -8.95 4.95
C VAL A 16 4.38 -8.42 3.82
N ASN A 17 5.28 -9.27 3.33
CA ASN A 17 6.23 -8.91 2.27
C ASN A 17 5.72 -9.20 0.86
N GLN A 18 4.48 -9.69 0.70
CA GLN A 18 3.91 -9.95 -0.61
C GLN A 18 3.49 -8.62 -1.25
N PRO A 19 3.80 -8.38 -2.54
CA PRO A 19 3.30 -7.21 -3.25
C PRO A 19 1.80 -7.37 -3.50
N VAL A 20 1.05 -6.28 -3.31
CA VAL A 20 -0.39 -6.21 -3.56
C VAL A 20 -0.64 -5.02 -4.48
N TYR A 21 -1.14 -5.30 -5.68
CA TYR A 21 -1.41 -4.31 -6.72
C TYR A 21 -2.90 -3.96 -6.71
N ARG A 22 -3.32 -3.16 -5.72
CA ARG A 22 -4.73 -2.80 -5.49
C ARG A 22 -5.12 -1.39 -5.90
N GLU A 23 -4.20 -0.64 -6.48
CA GLU A 23 -4.40 0.76 -6.89
C GLU A 23 -4.45 0.89 -8.41
N ASP A 24 -3.57 0.16 -9.12
CA ASP A 24 -3.45 0.24 -10.58
C ASP A 24 -3.31 -1.14 -11.24
N CYS A 25 -3.76 -1.21 -12.49
CA CYS A 25 -3.57 -2.35 -13.37
C CYS A 25 -2.09 -2.50 -13.75
N THR A 26 -1.52 -3.70 -13.58
CA THR A 26 -0.10 -3.96 -13.83
C THR A 26 0.32 -3.95 -15.31
N GLN A 27 -0.64 -3.89 -16.24
CA GLN A 27 -0.38 -3.90 -17.68
C GLN A 27 -0.61 -2.54 -18.35
N CYS A 28 -1.55 -1.72 -17.84
CA CYS A 28 -1.93 -0.46 -18.51
C CYS A 28 -2.16 0.72 -17.58
N PHE A 29 -1.95 0.55 -16.26
CA PHE A 29 -2.06 1.62 -15.26
C PHE A 29 -3.44 2.27 -15.14
N ASP A 30 -4.50 1.61 -15.63
CA ASP A 30 -5.87 1.99 -15.26
C ASP A 30 -6.05 1.79 -13.75
N SER A 31 -6.61 2.79 -13.07
CA SER A 31 -6.66 2.82 -11.61
C SER A 31 -8.02 2.46 -11.04
N ILE A 32 -8.10 2.31 -9.72
CA ILE A 32 -9.35 2.17 -8.96
C ILE A 32 -10.33 3.36 -9.12
N ASP A 33 -9.88 4.48 -9.70
CA ASP A 33 -10.75 5.64 -9.98
C ASP A 33 -11.56 5.47 -11.27
N ASP A 34 -11.25 4.46 -12.09
CA ASP A 34 -12.03 4.12 -13.27
C ASP A 34 -13.48 3.74 -12.89
N PRO A 35 -14.49 4.10 -13.71
CA PRO A 35 -15.87 3.74 -13.43
C PRO A 35 -16.13 2.23 -13.27
N SER A 36 -15.35 1.39 -13.95
CA SER A 36 -15.43 -0.06 -13.83
C SER A 36 -14.65 -0.60 -12.62
N GLY A 37 -13.77 0.21 -12.04
CA GLY A 37 -12.87 -0.14 -10.95
C GLY A 37 -11.67 -0.98 -11.40
N LEU A 38 -11.02 -1.61 -10.43
CA LEU A 38 -9.89 -2.50 -10.64
C LEU A 38 -10.16 -3.85 -9.96
N ASP A 39 -9.92 -4.93 -10.69
CA ASP A 39 -9.99 -6.27 -10.12
C ASP A 39 -8.63 -6.70 -9.58
N VAL A 40 -8.59 -7.05 -8.30
CA VAL A 40 -7.43 -7.64 -7.65
C VAL A 40 -7.63 -9.15 -7.52
N CYS A 41 -6.73 -9.94 -8.09
CA CYS A 41 -6.74 -11.39 -7.96
C CYS A 41 -6.59 -11.81 -6.48
N LEU A 42 -7.49 -12.65 -5.95
CA LEU A 42 -7.43 -13.09 -4.56
C LEU A 42 -6.39 -14.21 -4.28
N PHE A 43 -5.73 -14.72 -5.31
CA PHE A 43 -4.71 -15.77 -5.21
C PHE A 43 -3.28 -15.22 -5.31
N CYS A 44 -3.05 -14.28 -6.23
CA CYS A 44 -1.72 -13.71 -6.46
C CYS A 44 -1.62 -12.19 -6.25
N PHE A 45 -2.73 -11.53 -5.91
CA PHE A 45 -2.80 -10.09 -5.61
C PHE A 45 -2.34 -9.16 -6.74
N ASN A 46 -2.41 -9.66 -7.97
CA ASN A 46 -2.19 -8.87 -9.17
C ASN A 46 -3.44 -8.04 -9.52
N GLY A 47 -3.24 -6.79 -9.94
CA GLY A 47 -4.30 -5.88 -10.34
C GLY A 47 -4.54 -5.92 -11.85
N GLY A 48 -5.79 -6.06 -12.27
CA GLY A 48 -6.22 -6.08 -13.66
C GLY A 48 -7.42 -5.17 -13.90
N CYS A 49 -7.38 -4.38 -14.97
CA CYS A 49 -8.49 -3.51 -15.33
C CYS A 49 -9.70 -4.27 -15.88
N THR A 50 -10.88 -3.69 -15.70
CA THR A 50 -12.19 -4.23 -16.10
C THR A 50 -12.85 -3.50 -17.26
N GLY A 51 -12.21 -2.45 -17.80
CA GLY A 51 -12.64 -1.75 -19.01
C GLY A 51 -12.37 -2.54 -20.30
N ASP A 52 -12.29 -1.86 -21.44
CA ASP A 52 -12.22 -2.48 -22.77
C ASP A 52 -11.08 -3.49 -22.95
N ARG A 53 -9.92 -3.22 -22.33
CA ARG A 53 -8.74 -4.11 -22.38
C ARG A 53 -8.90 -5.38 -21.54
N ASN A 54 -9.75 -5.32 -20.52
CA ASN A 54 -10.14 -6.42 -19.64
C ASN A 54 -8.98 -7.33 -19.20
N HIS A 55 -7.89 -6.74 -18.69
CA HIS A 55 -6.72 -7.47 -18.23
C HIS A 55 -7.04 -8.43 -17.07
N SER A 56 -8.12 -8.18 -16.32
CA SER A 56 -8.66 -9.10 -15.32
C SER A 56 -9.05 -10.45 -15.93
N SER A 57 -9.83 -10.44 -17.01
CA SER A 57 -10.24 -11.65 -17.73
C SER A 57 -9.05 -12.35 -18.39
N ILE A 58 -8.12 -11.60 -18.99
CA ILE A 58 -6.90 -12.16 -19.59
C ILE A 58 -6.06 -12.87 -18.52
N HIS A 59 -5.93 -12.27 -17.33
CA HIS A 59 -5.23 -12.88 -16.19
C HIS A 59 -5.90 -14.18 -15.76
N HIS A 60 -7.23 -14.22 -15.68
CA HIS A 60 -7.98 -15.45 -15.39
C HIS A 60 -7.67 -16.55 -16.41
N GLN A 61 -7.74 -16.25 -17.71
CA GLN A 61 -7.50 -17.23 -18.78
C GLN A 61 -6.07 -17.80 -18.75
N ARG A 62 -5.08 -16.99 -18.41
CA ARG A 62 -3.67 -17.41 -18.38
C ARG A 62 -3.27 -18.15 -17.11
N SER A 63 -3.77 -17.71 -15.97
CA SER A 63 -3.35 -18.24 -14.66
C SER A 63 -4.33 -19.25 -14.05
N GLY A 64 -5.56 -19.30 -14.54
CA GLY A 64 -6.63 -20.12 -13.98
C GLY A 64 -7.19 -19.58 -12.66
N HIS A 65 -6.74 -18.43 -12.15
CA HIS A 65 -7.22 -17.90 -10.88
C HIS A 65 -8.69 -17.43 -10.98
N PRO A 66 -9.63 -18.02 -10.23
CA PRO A 66 -11.05 -17.81 -10.47
C PRO A 66 -11.65 -16.58 -9.77
N LEU A 67 -11.07 -16.13 -8.64
CA LEU A 67 -11.67 -15.10 -7.79
C LEU A 67 -10.91 -13.78 -7.83
N VAL A 68 -11.68 -12.70 -7.92
CA VAL A 68 -11.19 -11.32 -7.91
C VAL A 68 -11.99 -10.46 -6.93
N LEU A 69 -11.32 -9.44 -6.38
CA LEU A 69 -11.91 -8.37 -5.61
C LEU A 69 -11.87 -7.10 -6.46
N ASN A 70 -13.03 -6.67 -6.94
CA ASN A 70 -13.19 -5.37 -7.57
C ASN A 70 -13.13 -4.27 -6.50
N ILE A 71 -12.30 -3.27 -6.72
CA ILE A 71 -12.13 -2.09 -5.87
C ILE A 71 -12.39 -0.86 -6.73
N ARG A 72 -13.27 0.02 -6.26
CA ARG A 72 -13.58 1.27 -6.94
C ARG A 72 -13.63 2.42 -5.95
N ARG A 73 -12.90 3.48 -6.24
CA ARG A 73 -12.83 4.71 -5.46
C ARG A 73 -13.64 5.80 -6.15
N THR A 74 -14.50 6.48 -5.40
CA THR A 74 -15.33 7.58 -5.89
C THR A 74 -15.20 8.78 -4.97
N ARG A 75 -15.06 9.98 -5.52
CA ARG A 75 -14.94 11.20 -4.71
C ARG A 75 -16.25 11.52 -3.99
N LYS A 76 -16.17 11.80 -2.69
CA LYS A 76 -17.31 12.26 -1.89
C LYS A 76 -17.76 13.63 -2.39
N ALA A 77 -19.07 13.83 -2.46
CA ALA A 77 -19.64 15.14 -2.74
C ALA A 77 -19.37 16.06 -1.54
N VAL A 78 -18.63 17.14 -1.76
CA VAL A 78 -18.41 18.15 -0.72
C VAL A 78 -19.69 18.97 -0.58
N GLN A 79 -20.54 18.63 0.40
CA GLN A 79 -21.61 19.53 0.82
C GLN A 79 -20.98 20.69 1.56
N ARG A 80 -21.06 21.88 0.97
CA ARG A 80 -20.52 23.11 1.53
C ARG A 80 -21.68 24.02 1.94
N ASP A 81 -22.30 23.68 3.07
CA ASP A 81 -23.38 24.49 3.63
C ASP A 81 -22.86 25.71 4.41
N GLU A 82 -21.55 25.82 4.66
CA GLU A 82 -20.97 26.92 5.43
C GLU A 82 -19.85 27.65 4.66
N PRO A 83 -19.78 29.00 4.73
CA PRO A 83 -18.66 29.77 4.19
C PRO A 83 -17.33 29.30 4.77
N PRO A 84 -16.23 29.38 3.99
CA PRO A 84 -14.95 28.84 4.40
C PRO A 84 -14.52 29.50 5.71
N PRO A 85 -14.07 28.72 6.72
CA PRO A 85 -13.60 29.29 7.97
C PRO A 85 -12.47 30.27 7.66
N LYS A 86 -12.55 31.46 8.26
CA LYS A 86 -11.49 32.47 8.14
C LYS A 86 -10.19 31.84 8.64
N MET A 87 -9.27 31.58 7.71
CA MET A 87 -7.95 31.01 7.94
C MET A 87 -7.10 31.95 8.83
N SER A 88 -7.23 31.82 10.15
CA SER A 88 -6.49 32.59 11.14
C SER A 88 -5.21 31.88 11.63
N LYS A 89 -4.92 30.68 11.12
CA LYS A 89 -3.71 29.91 11.44
C LYS A 89 -3.32 29.04 10.24
N LEU A 90 -2.04 29.07 9.85
CA LEU A 90 -1.43 28.19 8.84
C LEU A 90 -1.25 26.76 9.41
N ALA A 91 -2.33 26.15 9.89
CA ALA A 91 -2.32 24.75 10.29
C ALA A 91 -2.72 23.89 9.09
N ILE A 92 -1.80 23.05 8.61
CA ILE A 92 -2.11 22.03 7.62
C ILE A 92 -2.72 20.85 8.38
N THR A 93 -4.05 20.75 8.38
CA THR A 93 -4.73 19.56 8.90
C THR A 93 -4.40 18.40 7.98
N ALA A 94 -3.90 17.29 8.54
CA ALA A 94 -3.67 16.07 7.77
C ALA A 94 -5.02 15.43 7.42
N GLU A 95 -5.60 15.85 6.30
CA GLU A 95 -6.78 15.19 5.71
C GLU A 95 -6.41 13.78 5.28
N ARG A 96 -7.29 12.81 5.59
CA ARG A 96 -7.09 11.42 5.16
C ARG A 96 -7.79 11.16 3.84
N GLU A 97 -7.38 10.13 3.12
CA GLU A 97 -8.04 9.77 1.85
C GLU A 97 -9.50 9.37 2.07
N GLU A 98 -9.79 8.72 3.20
CA GLU A 98 -11.15 8.31 3.58
C GLU A 98 -12.09 9.49 3.79
N ASP A 99 -11.57 10.69 4.04
CA ASP A 99 -12.39 11.90 4.19
C ASP A 99 -12.87 12.43 2.82
N ARG A 100 -12.09 12.16 1.76
CA ARG A 100 -12.33 12.70 0.41
C ARG A 100 -12.96 11.68 -0.54
N TYR A 101 -12.82 10.39 -0.25
CA TYR A 101 -13.24 9.32 -1.15
C TYR A 101 -14.03 8.22 -0.43
N ASP A 102 -15.03 7.69 -1.13
CA ASP A 102 -15.70 6.43 -0.81
C ASP A 102 -15.06 5.30 -1.60
N THR A 103 -14.81 4.17 -0.93
CA THR A 103 -14.29 2.97 -1.59
C THR A 103 -15.33 1.87 -1.53
N THR A 104 -15.79 1.46 -2.71
CA THR A 104 -16.70 0.33 -2.88
C THR A 104 -15.92 -0.90 -3.30
N THR A 105 -16.34 -2.05 -2.80
CA THR A 105 -15.68 -3.33 -3.09
C THR A 105 -16.70 -4.39 -3.43
N ARG A 106 -16.38 -5.30 -4.36
CA ARG A 106 -17.24 -6.43 -4.74
C ARG A 106 -16.38 -7.65 -5.06
N VAL A 107 -16.82 -8.84 -4.67
CA VAL A 107 -16.10 -10.09 -5.00
C VAL A 107 -16.79 -10.74 -6.18
N SER A 108 -16.02 -11.16 -7.18
CA SER A 108 -16.51 -11.80 -8.40
C SER A 108 -15.72 -13.07 -8.70
N CYS A 109 -16.38 -14.02 -9.36
CA CYS A 109 -15.75 -15.23 -9.86
C CYS A 109 -15.86 -15.32 -11.38
N HIS A 110 -14.72 -15.28 -12.07
CA HIS A 110 -14.66 -15.38 -13.53
C HIS A 110 -15.05 -16.77 -14.04
N SER A 111 -14.69 -17.84 -13.32
CA SER A 111 -15.04 -19.21 -13.72
C SER A 111 -16.53 -19.53 -13.60
N CYS A 112 -17.19 -19.01 -12.55
CA CYS A 112 -18.63 -19.20 -12.35
C CYS A 112 -19.48 -18.14 -13.06
N GLN A 113 -18.86 -17.06 -13.56
CA GLN A 113 -19.55 -15.88 -14.10
C GLN A 113 -20.56 -15.28 -13.12
N VAL A 114 -20.22 -15.33 -11.82
CA VAL A 114 -21.03 -14.78 -10.73
C VAL A 114 -20.31 -13.57 -10.18
N SER A 115 -20.99 -12.43 -10.18
CA SER A 115 -20.58 -11.20 -9.51
C SER A 115 -21.30 -11.05 -8.16
N ASP A 116 -20.74 -10.19 -7.31
CA ASP A 116 -21.30 -9.82 -6.01
C ASP A 116 -21.49 -11.01 -5.04
N ILE A 117 -20.44 -11.82 -4.95
CA ILE A 117 -20.35 -12.89 -3.97
C ILE A 117 -20.26 -12.29 -2.55
N GLU A 118 -21.02 -12.87 -1.63
CA GLU A 118 -21.07 -12.40 -0.24
C GLU A 118 -19.68 -12.48 0.43
N LYS A 119 -19.16 -11.33 0.85
CA LYS A 119 -17.81 -11.21 1.44
C LYS A 119 -17.66 -11.89 2.79
N SER A 120 -18.77 -12.14 3.48
CA SER A 120 -18.86 -12.82 4.79
C SER A 120 -18.61 -14.33 4.67
N ALA A 121 -18.65 -14.89 3.44
CA ALA A 121 -18.60 -16.33 3.22
C ALA A 121 -17.18 -16.91 3.34
N GLY A 122 -17.05 -18.00 4.09
CA GLY A 122 -15.84 -18.80 4.17
C GLY A 122 -14.60 -18.00 4.57
N LYS A 123 -13.54 -18.11 3.77
CA LYS A 123 -12.25 -17.44 4.03
C LYS A 123 -12.16 -16.02 3.47
N LEU A 124 -13.17 -15.57 2.70
CA LEU A 124 -13.16 -14.26 2.04
C LEU A 124 -12.95 -13.08 2.98
N PRO A 125 -13.56 -12.99 4.18
CA PRO A 125 -13.39 -11.83 5.04
C PRO A 125 -11.92 -11.59 5.40
N ALA A 126 -11.18 -12.66 5.71
CA ALA A 126 -9.78 -12.57 6.09
C ALA A 126 -8.91 -12.13 4.90
N VAL A 127 -9.14 -12.70 3.71
CA VAL A 127 -8.38 -12.36 2.50
C VAL A 127 -8.67 -10.93 2.04
N VAL A 128 -9.94 -10.55 1.96
CA VAL A 128 -10.35 -9.20 1.54
C VAL A 128 -9.80 -8.14 2.50
N ASN A 129 -9.90 -8.35 3.82
CA ASN A 129 -9.31 -7.45 4.79
C ASN A 129 -7.77 -7.38 4.66
N GLY A 130 -7.12 -8.51 4.39
CA GLY A 130 -5.68 -8.54 4.15
C GLY A 130 -5.28 -7.74 2.91
N VAL A 131 -6.02 -7.85 1.81
CA VAL A 131 -5.79 -7.06 0.59
C VAL A 131 -5.98 -5.57 0.86
N LEU A 132 -7.07 -5.17 1.51
CA LEU A 132 -7.35 -3.75 1.78
C LEU A 132 -6.35 -3.11 2.74
N LYS A 133 -5.80 -3.87 3.70
CA LYS A 133 -4.81 -3.37 4.67
C LYS A 133 -3.37 -3.47 4.17
N ALA A 134 -3.08 -4.30 3.17
CA ALA A 134 -1.72 -4.46 2.67
C ALA A 134 -1.17 -3.14 2.13
N ALA A 135 0.10 -2.88 2.44
CA ALA A 135 0.85 -1.80 1.81
C ALA A 135 0.97 -2.10 0.32
N THR A 136 0.52 -1.15 -0.51
CA THR A 136 0.53 -1.30 -1.96
C THR A 136 1.96 -1.32 -2.47
N PHE A 137 2.17 -1.93 -3.63
CA PHE A 137 3.49 -1.95 -4.26
C PHE A 137 4.04 -0.52 -4.44
N SER A 138 3.21 0.40 -4.95
CA SER A 138 3.56 1.81 -5.15
C SER A 138 4.03 2.45 -3.84
N ARG A 139 3.30 2.26 -2.74
CA ARG A 139 3.69 2.80 -1.43
C ARG A 139 4.97 2.18 -0.88
N LYS A 140 5.21 0.88 -1.12
CA LYS A 140 6.47 0.23 -0.71
C LYS A 140 7.65 0.79 -1.48
N GLU A 141 7.52 1.02 -2.78
CA GLU A 141 8.57 1.62 -3.60
C GLU A 141 8.81 3.09 -3.25
N GLU A 142 7.75 3.84 -2.91
CA GLU A 142 7.90 5.19 -2.35
C GLU A 142 8.73 5.16 -1.06
N VAL A 143 8.36 4.36 -0.07
CA VAL A 143 9.11 4.25 1.20
C VAL A 143 10.56 3.90 0.93
N LYS A 144 10.81 2.91 0.06
CA LYS A 144 12.16 2.50 -0.33
C LYS A 144 12.95 3.60 -1.02
N ALA A 145 12.30 4.44 -1.84
CA ALA A 145 12.96 5.59 -2.47
C ALA A 145 13.39 6.67 -1.46
N TRP A 146 12.73 6.74 -0.30
CA TRP A 146 13.10 7.62 0.82
C TRP A 146 14.05 6.95 1.83
N GLU A 147 14.28 5.65 1.76
CA GLU A 147 15.22 4.95 2.64
C GLU A 147 16.66 5.39 2.32
N GLN A 148 17.32 6.01 3.30
CA GLN A 148 18.71 6.43 3.16
C GLN A 148 19.64 5.20 3.21
N GLU A 149 20.20 4.82 2.06
CA GLU A 149 21.24 3.80 1.99
C GLU A 149 22.56 4.33 2.58
N TYR A 150 22.94 3.87 3.77
CA TYR A 150 24.26 4.13 4.34
C TYR A 150 25.27 3.13 3.80
N LYS A 151 26.24 3.60 2.99
CA LYS A 151 27.41 2.80 2.60
C LYS A 151 28.56 3.13 3.54
N PRO A 152 29.19 2.14 4.20
CA PRO A 152 30.35 2.42 5.03
C PRO A 152 31.47 2.95 4.14
N CYS A 153 32.09 4.05 4.54
CA CYS A 153 33.32 4.52 3.91
C CYS A 153 34.51 3.71 4.43
N GLN A 154 35.63 3.74 3.71
CA GLN A 154 36.85 3.02 4.12
C GLN A 154 37.32 3.41 5.53
N HIS A 155 37.05 4.65 5.97
CA HIS A 155 37.41 5.11 7.31
C HIS A 155 36.65 4.39 8.42
N ILE A 156 35.40 4.00 8.19
CA ILE A 156 34.62 3.20 9.15
C ILE A 156 35.15 1.77 9.17
N LEU A 157 35.48 1.21 8.00
CA LEU A 157 35.95 -0.17 7.87
C LEU A 157 37.35 -0.38 8.45
N SER A 158 38.21 0.64 8.35
CA SER A 158 39.60 0.60 8.83
C SER A 158 39.83 1.43 10.10
N LEU A 159 38.77 1.77 10.85
CA LEU A 159 38.90 2.59 12.04
C LEU A 159 39.68 1.85 13.12
N VAL A 160 40.92 2.27 13.36
CA VAL A 160 41.69 1.85 14.53
C VAL A 160 41.43 2.87 15.64
N GLN A 161 40.66 2.46 16.65
CA GLN A 161 40.44 3.28 17.85
C GLN A 161 41.51 2.94 18.89
N ASP A 162 42.20 3.95 19.41
CA ASP A 162 43.06 3.76 20.57
C ASP A 162 42.24 3.29 21.78
N GLN A 163 42.89 2.55 22.69
CA GLN A 163 42.23 2.02 23.90
C GLN A 163 41.50 3.15 24.64
N SER A 164 40.31 2.82 25.15
CA SER A 164 39.44 3.75 25.87
C SER A 164 40.21 4.48 26.97
N ASN A 165 40.55 5.74 26.75
CA ASN A 165 40.81 6.64 27.86
C ASN A 165 39.46 6.85 28.53
N GLN A 166 39.25 6.21 29.68
CA GLN A 166 38.10 6.50 30.53
C GLN A 166 38.14 7.98 30.87
N THR A 167 37.40 8.80 30.12
CA THR A 167 37.18 10.18 30.49
C THR A 167 36.25 10.16 31.69
N THR A 168 36.84 10.21 32.88
CA THR A 168 36.10 10.50 34.11
C THR A 168 35.31 11.80 33.89
N PRO A 169 34.03 11.89 34.29
CA PRO A 169 33.24 13.10 34.13
C PRO A 169 33.73 14.16 35.12
N LYS A 170 34.87 14.77 34.83
CA LYS A 170 35.31 16.01 35.47
C LYS A 170 35.05 17.13 34.48
N GLY A 171 34.27 18.11 34.93
CA GLY A 171 33.72 19.21 34.14
C GLY A 171 34.70 19.74 33.10
N ILE A 172 34.20 19.85 31.88
CA ILE A 172 34.94 20.28 30.71
C ILE A 172 35.20 21.79 30.85
N LEU A 173 36.24 22.18 31.59
CA LEU A 173 36.77 23.54 31.57
C LEU A 173 37.79 23.63 30.43
N PHE A 174 37.34 24.09 29.26
CA PHE A 174 38.25 24.54 28.21
C PHE A 174 38.82 25.91 28.61
N ALA A 175 40.07 25.94 29.05
CA ALA A 175 40.87 27.15 29.01
C ALA A 175 41.28 27.38 27.55
N ILE A 176 40.65 28.38 26.92
CA ILE A 176 41.12 28.93 25.65
C ILE A 176 42.47 29.58 25.96
N GLN A 177 43.56 28.95 25.52
CA GLN A 177 44.85 29.61 25.51
C GLN A 177 45.36 29.63 24.07
N GLU A 178 45.36 30.85 23.55
CA GLU A 178 45.96 31.28 22.31
C GLU A 178 47.29 30.55 22.04
N ARG A 179 47.43 29.99 20.84
CA ARG A 179 48.71 30.01 20.12
C ARG A 179 48.45 29.81 18.63
N LEU A 180 48.56 30.94 17.93
CA LEU A 180 49.06 31.04 16.57
C LEU A 180 50.24 30.08 16.40
N TYR A 181 50.13 29.14 15.47
CA TYR A 181 50.90 29.05 14.22
C TYR A 181 50.40 27.85 13.41
#